data_AF-A0A6P2BI85-F1
#
_entry.id   AF-A0A6P2BI85-F1
#
_cell.length_a   1.000
_cell.length_b   1.000
_cell.length_c   1.000
_cell.angle_alpha   90.00
_cell.angle_beta   90.00
_cell.angle_gamma   90.00
#
_symmetry.space_group_name_H-M   'P 1'
#
loop_
_entity.id
_entity.type
_entity.pdbx_description
1 polymer ?
#
loop_
_entity_poly.entity_id
_entity_poly.type
_entity_poly.pdbx_seq_one_letter_code
_entity_poly.pdbx_strand_id
1 'polypeptide(L)'
;MSDYRLGDSTPPSARRSNRVFEEVGGWFFTTREGKPMGPFDTEAEAMQGLRDFIEFIELAPLDALASLTTALTPPKDAGSNED
;
A
#
# COMPACT_ATOMS: atom_id res chain seq x y z
N MET A 1 -38.65 -21.54 -7.34
CA MET A 1 -37.66 -21.65 -8.42
C MET A 1 -36.47 -20.79 -8.05
N SER A 2 -35.30 -21.42 -8.00
CA SER A 2 -34.04 -20.89 -7.48
C SER A 2 -33.40 -19.82 -8.35
N ASP A 3 -32.82 -18.84 -7.65
CA ASP A 3 -31.55 -18.15 -7.87
C ASP A 3 -31.05 -17.93 -9.31
N TYR A 4 -31.22 -16.69 -9.79
CA TYR A 4 -30.29 -16.09 -10.76
C TYR A 4 -29.88 -14.72 -10.25
N ARG A 5 -28.86 -14.67 -9.38
CA ARG A 5 -28.09 -13.44 -9.10
C ARG A 5 -27.36 -13.06 -10.39
N LEU A 6 -27.97 -12.16 -11.13
CA LEU A 6 -27.50 -11.62 -12.39
C LEU A 6 -26.23 -10.79 -12.14
N GLY A 7 -25.08 -11.35 -12.52
CA GLY A 7 -23.87 -10.67 -12.96
C GLY A 7 -23.50 -9.36 -12.26
N ASP A 8 -22.86 -9.45 -11.09
CA ASP A 8 -21.80 -8.50 -10.78
C ASP A 8 -20.61 -8.79 -11.69
N SER A 9 -20.75 -8.40 -12.96
CA SER A 9 -19.62 -8.23 -13.86
C SER A 9 -19.19 -6.78 -13.77
N THR A 10 -18.81 -6.33 -12.58
CA THR A 10 -17.90 -5.20 -12.50
C THR A 10 -16.66 -5.60 -13.29
N PRO A 11 -16.28 -4.88 -14.36
CA PRO A 11 -14.94 -5.05 -14.91
C PRO A 11 -13.95 -4.84 -13.76
N PRO A 12 -12.75 -5.43 -13.77
CA PRO A 12 -11.75 -5.12 -12.76
C PRO A 12 -11.36 -3.65 -12.92
N SER A 13 -12.13 -2.74 -12.33
CA SER A 13 -11.79 -1.34 -12.13
C SER A 13 -10.83 -1.23 -10.95
N ALA A 14 -9.94 -2.21 -10.83
CA ALA A 14 -8.63 -1.95 -10.27
C ALA A 14 -7.91 -1.07 -11.29
N ARG A 15 -8.26 0.22 -11.33
CA ARG A 15 -7.24 1.25 -11.41
C ARG A 15 -6.31 0.93 -10.24
N ARG A 16 -5.33 0.05 -10.49
CA ARG A 16 -4.14 -0.16 -9.69
C ARG A 16 -3.38 1.16 -9.83
N SER A 17 -3.92 2.22 -9.22
CA SER A 17 -3.40 3.57 -9.31
C SER A 17 -1.91 3.49 -9.02
N ASN A 18 -1.12 4.05 -9.94
CA ASN A 18 0.32 3.92 -10.01
C ASN A 18 0.90 4.09 -8.60
N ARG A 19 1.27 2.98 -7.97
CA ARG A 19 1.78 3.00 -6.59
C ARG A 19 3.14 3.64 -6.53
N VAL A 20 3.76 3.86 -7.69
CA VAL A 20 5.00 4.58 -7.88
C VAL A 20 4.67 5.98 -8.42
N PHE A 21 5.32 7.00 -7.87
CA PHE A 21 5.16 8.40 -8.28
C PHE A 21 6.47 9.17 -8.09
N GLU A 22 6.63 10.27 -8.82
CA GLU A 22 7.76 11.18 -8.68
C GLU A 22 7.33 12.39 -7.83
N GLU A 23 8.19 12.80 -6.90
CA GLU A 23 8.05 14.04 -6.13
C GLU A 23 9.40 14.77 -6.09
N VAL A 24 9.43 16.00 -5.57
CA VAL A 24 10.68 16.76 -5.42
C VAL A 24 11.69 15.96 -4.61
N GLY A 25 12.75 15.51 -5.28
CA GLY A 25 13.83 14.74 -4.67
C GLY A 25 13.86 13.25 -5.03
N GLY A 26 12.96 12.74 -5.87
CA GLY A 26 13.10 11.42 -6.47
C GLY A 26 11.80 10.66 -6.68
N TRP A 27 11.94 9.36 -6.91
CA TRP A 27 10.84 8.43 -7.08
C TRP A 27 10.44 7.80 -5.76
N PHE A 28 9.15 7.56 -5.57
CA PHE A 28 8.59 6.99 -4.35
C PHE A 28 7.59 5.91 -4.71
N PHE A 29 7.30 5.03 -3.76
CA PHE A 29 6.08 4.23 -3.81
C PHE A 29 5.23 4.39 -2.56
N THR A 30 3.93 4.15 -2.68
CA THR A 30 2.98 4.18 -1.56
C THR A 30 2.31 2.83 -1.36
N THR A 31 2.00 2.55 -0.10
CA THR A 31 1.25 1.37 0.34
C THR A 31 -0.10 1.81 0.90
N ARG A 32 -0.98 0.88 1.30
CA ARG A 32 -2.35 1.24 1.76
C ARG A 32 -2.32 1.97 3.11
N GLU A 33 -1.19 1.95 3.78
CA GLU A 33 -0.91 2.46 5.12
C GLU A 33 -0.46 3.93 5.08
N GLY A 34 -0.36 4.53 3.89
CA GLY A 34 -0.34 5.98 3.70
C GLY A 34 1.02 6.65 3.82
N LYS A 35 2.10 5.91 4.11
CA LYS A 35 3.47 6.46 4.14
C LYS A 35 4.21 6.18 2.82
N PRO A 36 4.66 7.21 2.08
CA PRO A 36 5.55 7.05 0.95
C PRO A 36 6.91 6.46 1.36
N MET A 37 7.42 5.56 0.52
CA MET A 37 8.73 4.92 0.65
C MET A 37 9.64 5.42 -0.46
N GLY A 38 10.85 5.85 -0.11
CA GLY A 38 11.82 6.49 -1.01
C GLY A 38 12.60 7.59 -0.28
N PRO A 39 13.29 8.49 -0.99
CA PRO A 39 13.38 8.58 -2.45
C PRO A 39 14.23 7.48 -3.09
N PHE A 40 13.91 7.14 -4.33
CA PHE A 40 14.68 6.30 -5.25
C PHE A 40 15.15 7.15 -6.45
N ASP A 41 16.23 6.75 -7.11
CA ASP A 41 16.80 7.54 -8.21
C ASP A 41 15.98 7.41 -9.49
N THR A 42 15.32 6.25 -9.69
CA THR A 42 14.52 5.98 -10.89
C THR A 42 13.17 5.33 -10.57
N GLU A 43 12.21 5.46 -11.50
CA GLU A 43 10.91 4.76 -11.44
C GLU A 43 11.10 3.25 -11.32
N ALA A 44 12.10 2.70 -12.02
CA ALA A 44 12.39 1.27 -12.01
C ALA A 44 12.84 0.78 -10.63
N GLU A 45 13.64 1.57 -9.91
CA GLU A 45 14.04 1.28 -8.54
C GLU A 45 12.87 1.36 -7.56
N ALA A 46 12.03 2.39 -7.67
CA ALA A 46 10.81 2.49 -6.86
C ALA A 46 9.84 1.33 -7.13
N MET A 47 9.71 0.91 -8.39
CA MET A 47 8.95 -0.30 -8.76
C MET A 47 9.56 -1.57 -8.19
N GLN A 48 10.89 -1.69 -8.15
CA GLN A 48 11.57 -2.84 -7.55
C GLN A 48 11.36 -2.85 -6.04
N GLY A 49 11.56 -1.73 -5.35
CA GLY A 49 11.30 -1.59 -3.92
C GLY A 49 9.86 -1.94 -3.55
N LEU A 50 8.88 -1.58 -4.39
CA LEU A 50 7.49 -2.01 -4.20
C LEU A 50 7.31 -3.53 -4.32
N ARG A 51 8.00 -4.20 -5.25
CA ARG A 51 7.96 -5.66 -5.38
C ARG A 51 8.59 -6.34 -4.17
N ASP A 52 9.78 -5.88 -3.76
CA ASP A 52 10.50 -6.40 -2.60
C ASP A 52 9.68 -6.22 -1.32
N PHE A 53 8.97 -5.10 -1.19
CA PHE A 53 8.07 -4.85 -0.08
C PHE A 53 6.90 -5.85 -0.01
N ILE A 54 6.31 -6.20 -1.17
CA ILE A 54 5.23 -7.19 -1.24
C ILE A 54 5.78 -8.57 -0.87
N GLU A 55 6.93 -8.96 -1.43
CA GLU A 55 7.59 -10.23 -1.11
C GLU A 55 7.94 -10.33 0.37
N PHE A 56 8.44 -9.24 0.97
CA PHE A 56 8.68 -9.18 2.41
C PHE A 56 7.39 -9.44 3.20
N ILE A 57 6.26 -8.83 2.83
CA ILE A 57 5.00 -9.05 3.54
C ILE A 57 4.53 -10.51 3.44
N GLU A 58 4.76 -11.17 2.30
CA GLU A 58 4.36 -12.56 2.07
C GLU A 58 5.23 -13.56 2.83
N LEU A 59 6.52 -13.26 3.03
CA LEU A 59 7.49 -14.18 3.62
C LEU A 59 7.83 -13.88 5.09
N ALA A 60 7.57 -12.66 5.57
CA ALA A 60 7.99 -12.24 6.89
C ALA A 60 7.20 -12.94 8.01
N PRO A 61 7.86 -13.27 9.14
CA PRO A 61 7.17 -13.79 10.32
C PRO A 61 6.22 -12.72 10.90
N LEU A 62 5.18 -13.19 11.59
CA LEU A 62 4.12 -12.33 12.16
C LEU A 62 4.68 -11.17 13.01
N ASP A 63 5.75 -11.40 13.78
CA ASP A 63 6.36 -10.37 14.63
C ASP A 63 6.98 -9.21 13.82
N ALA A 64 7.58 -9.54 12.67
CA ALA A 64 8.16 -8.55 11.77
C ALA A 64 7.07 -7.76 11.06
N LEU A 65 5.98 -8.42 10.64
CA LEU A 65 4.80 -7.77 10.06
C LEU A 65 4.11 -6.83 11.06
N ALA A 66 3.96 -7.26 12.31
CA ALA A 66 3.38 -6.44 13.38
C ALA A 66 4.21 -5.18 13.63
N SER A 67 5.54 -5.34 13.68
CA SER A 67 6.47 -4.21 13.84
C SER A 67 6.40 -3.25 12.65
N LEU A 68 6.41 -3.76 11.42
CA LEU A 68 6.28 -2.95 10.21
C LEU A 68 4.94 -2.20 10.18
N THR A 69 3.83 -2.90 10.45
CA THR A 69 2.49 -2.30 10.47
C THR A 69 2.41 -1.17 11.49
N THR A 70 2.99 -1.36 12.67
CA THR A 70 3.06 -0.33 13.71
C THR A 70 3.87 0.88 13.24
N ALA A 71 4.99 0.67 12.56
CA ALA A 71 5.84 1.75 12.06
C ALA A 71 5.22 2.53 10.89
N LEU A 72 4.33 1.90 10.12
CA LEU A 72 3.65 2.51 8.96
C LEU A 72 2.31 3.13 9.31
N THR A 73 1.66 2.69 10.39
CA THR A 73 0.40 3.25 10.84
C THR A 73 0.67 4.53 11.64
N PRO A 74 0.11 5.69 11.26
CA PRO A 74 0.19 6.88 12.10
C PRO A 74 -0.48 6.61 13.46
N PRO A 75 -0.01 7.24 14.55
CA PRO A 75 -0.58 7.01 15.87
C PRO A 75 -2.07 7.29 15.85
N LYS A 76 -2.85 6.32 16.36
CA LYS A 76 -4.32 6.37 16.45
C LYS A 76 -4.84 7.60 17.22
N ASP A 77 -4.00 8.24 18.02
CA ASP A 77 -4.35 9.34 18.91
C ASP A 77 -4.07 10.75 18.33
N ALA A 78 -3.78 10.88 17.04
CA ALA A 78 -3.60 12.20 16.41
C ALA A 78 -4.92 12.97 16.13
N GLY A 79 -6.05 12.56 16.71
CA GLY A 79 -7.35 13.18 16.44
C GLY A 79 -8.53 12.63 17.23
N SER A 80 -8.41 12.55 18.56
CA SER A 80 -9.58 12.59 19.43
C SER A 80 -9.62 13.98 20.03
N ASN A 81 -10.18 14.94 19.30
CA ASN A 81 -10.63 16.18 19.91
C ASN A 81 -11.87 15.78 20.73
N GLU A 82 -11.71 15.73 22.05
CA GLU A 82 -12.81 15.70 23.01
C GLU A 82 -13.69 16.94 22.79
N ASP A 83 -14.97 16.72 22.50
CA ASP A 83 -16.10 17.56 22.93
C ASP A 83 -17.42 16.79 22.77
#